data_AF-A0A383BJ04-F1
#
_entry.id   AF-A0A383BJ04-F1
#
_cell.length_a   1.000
_cell.length_b   1.000
_cell.length_c   1.000
_cell.angle_alpha   90.00
_cell.angle_beta   90.00
_cell.angle_gamma   90.00
#
_symmetry.space_group_name_H-M   'P 1'
#
loop_
_entity.id
_entity.type
_entity.pdbx_description
1 polymer ?
#
loop_
_entity_poly.entity_id
_entity_poly.type
_entity_poly.pdbx_seq_one_letter_code
_entity_poly.pdbx_strand_id
1 'polypeptide(L)'
;MKKINSKGFTLIELLVVVAIIGILAAVGVTAYSGYTAGAKQSTTKAIHSNLLKYIAAEWQKCSIDSSGLVMARNTSAAAQHIACSTQGASDVVTLLTTASNSPLEDKDPYDGSYAIVGTAPTGKAIAGNVVLSSSSQTLTLSTCFKYSGSA
;
A
#
# COMPACT_ATOMS: atom_id res chain seq x y z
N MET A 1 1.13 62.03 -0.83
CA MET A 1 1.26 60.91 -1.81
C MET A 1 2.45 60.05 -1.39
N LYS A 2 2.21 58.80 -0.98
CA LYS A 2 3.27 57.89 -0.50
C LYS A 2 3.96 57.28 -1.72
N LYS A 3 5.20 57.70 -2.01
CA LYS A 3 6.00 57.20 -3.14
C LYS A 3 6.32 55.73 -2.89
N ILE A 4 5.67 54.83 -3.62
CA ILE A 4 5.97 53.39 -3.57
C ILE A 4 7.31 53.22 -4.30
N ASN A 5 8.35 52.87 -3.56
CA ASN A 5 9.71 52.73 -4.09
C ASN A 5 9.82 51.34 -4.74
N SER A 6 9.37 51.23 -5.98
CA SER A 6 9.41 49.98 -6.76
C SER A 6 10.84 49.67 -7.18
N LYS A 7 11.63 49.11 -6.26
CA LYS A 7 12.93 48.50 -6.60
C LYS A 7 12.65 47.24 -7.42
N GLY A 8 12.94 47.31 -8.72
CA GLY A 8 12.89 46.15 -9.61
C GLY A 8 14.04 45.18 -9.31
N PHE A 9 13.79 43.88 -9.53
CA PHE A 9 14.80 42.83 -9.45
C PHE A 9 15.76 42.96 -10.64
N THR A 10 17.07 42.79 -10.43
CA THR A 10 18.02 42.82 -11.54
C THR A 10 18.04 41.48 -12.27
N LEU A 11 18.27 41.50 -13.60
CA LEU A 11 18.39 40.27 -14.39
C LEU A 11 19.56 39.40 -13.91
N ILE A 12 20.63 40.01 -13.41
CA ILE A 12 21.79 39.28 -12.90
C ILE A 12 21.50 38.58 -11.57
N GLU A 13 20.73 39.22 -10.67
CA GLU A 13 20.27 38.55 -9.44
C GLU A 13 19.40 37.34 -9.77
N LEU A 14 18.53 37.45 -10.78
CA LEU A 14 17.68 36.34 -11.21
C LEU A 14 18.53 35.19 -11.79
N LEU A 15 19.53 35.51 -12.62
CA LEU A 15 20.39 34.52 -13.27
C LEU A 15 21.19 33.69 -12.24
N VAL A 16 21.74 34.34 -11.21
CA VAL A 16 22.46 33.65 -10.13
C VAL A 16 21.52 32.73 -9.34
N VAL A 17 20.30 33.17 -9.05
CA VAL A 17 19.32 32.35 -8.33
C VAL A 17 18.98 31.07 -9.12
N VAL A 18 18.75 31.20 -10.44
CA VAL A 18 18.48 30.04 -11.30
C VAL A 18 19.66 29.07 -11.34
N ALA A 19 20.90 29.58 -11.38
CA ALA A 19 22.10 28.75 -11.36
C ALA A 19 22.21 27.93 -10.05
N ILE A 20 21.94 28.55 -8.90
CA ILE A 20 21.96 27.86 -7.59
C ILE A 20 20.84 26.80 -7.53
N ILE A 21 19.62 27.14 -7.93
CA ILE A 21 18.49 26.20 -7.94
C ILE A 21 18.78 25.01 -8.87
N GLY A 22 19.43 25.24 -10.01
CA GLY A 22 19.83 24.17 -10.94
C GLY A 22 20.76 23.13 -10.31
N ILE A 23 21.77 23.57 -9.54
CA ILE A 23 22.69 22.68 -8.83
C ILE A 23 21.96 21.91 -7.71
N LEU A 24 21.15 22.61 -6.92
CA LEU A 24 20.37 21.99 -5.84
C LEU A 24 19.38 20.95 -6.37
N ALA A 25 18.74 21.23 -7.52
CA ALA A 25 17.82 20.30 -8.16
C ALA A 25 18.54 19.03 -8.63
N ALA A 26 19.72 19.15 -9.24
CA ALA A 26 20.48 18.00 -9.74
C ALA A 26 20.85 17.02 -8.61
N VAL A 27 21.31 17.53 -7.45
CA VAL A 27 21.62 16.71 -6.27
C VAL A 27 20.34 16.19 -5.60
N GLY A 28 19.29 17.01 -5.55
CA GLY A 28 18.02 16.65 -4.93
C GLY A 28 17.32 15.48 -5.63
N VAL A 29 17.38 15.40 -6.96
CA VAL A 29 16.72 14.34 -7.75
C VAL A 29 17.26 12.95 -7.42
N THR A 30 18.58 12.79 -7.33
CA THR A 30 19.21 11.47 -7.07
C THR A 30 18.90 10.99 -5.66
N ALA A 31 18.95 11.89 -4.67
CA ALA A 31 18.58 11.58 -3.29
C ALA A 31 17.08 11.23 -3.16
N TYR A 32 16.20 12.00 -3.81
CA TYR A 32 14.75 11.80 -3.75
C TYR A 32 14.31 10.43 -4.30
N SER A 33 14.97 9.95 -5.36
CA SER A 33 14.72 8.60 -5.90
C SER A 33 14.99 7.51 -4.86
N GLY A 34 16.10 7.60 -4.12
CA GLY A 34 16.42 6.65 -3.04
C GLY A 34 15.43 6.70 -1.87
N TYR A 35 15.03 7.89 -1.44
CA TYR A 35 14.05 8.06 -0.36
C TYR A 35 12.67 7.52 -0.74
N THR A 36 12.20 7.83 -1.94
CA THR A 36 10.90 7.31 -2.42
C THR A 36 10.94 5.80 -2.58
N ALA A 37 12.03 5.22 -3.09
CA ALA A 37 12.19 3.76 -3.13
C ALA A 37 12.15 3.14 -1.73
N GLY A 38 12.88 3.69 -0.75
CA GLY A 38 12.87 3.21 0.64
C GLY A 38 11.50 3.33 1.30
N ALA A 39 10.79 4.44 1.07
CA ALA A 39 9.43 4.64 1.56
C ALA A 39 8.46 3.58 1.01
N LYS A 40 8.52 3.29 -0.30
CA LYS A 40 7.69 2.25 -0.93
C LYS A 40 7.93 0.87 -0.31
N GLN A 41 9.18 0.51 -0.05
CA GLN A 41 9.53 -0.76 0.62
C GLN A 41 8.99 -0.82 2.06
N SER A 42 9.13 0.28 2.81
CA SER A 42 8.61 0.38 4.18
C SER A 42 7.09 0.24 4.23
N THR A 43 6.38 0.92 3.32
CA THR A 43 4.92 0.82 3.19
C THR A 43 4.49 -0.61 2.86
N THR A 44 5.17 -1.27 1.92
CA THR A 44 4.86 -2.67 1.55
C THR A 44 4.98 -3.61 2.76
N LYS A 45 6.03 -3.46 3.58
CA LYS A 45 6.22 -4.22 4.82
C LYS A 45 5.14 -3.93 5.85
N ALA A 46 4.74 -2.66 5.98
CA ALA A 46 3.68 -2.25 6.89
C ALA A 46 2.34 -2.90 6.50
N ILE A 47 1.95 -2.82 5.22
CA ILE A 47 0.73 -3.45 4.69
C ILE A 47 0.74 -4.96 4.97
N HIS A 48 1.85 -5.66 4.68
CA HIS A 48 1.98 -7.08 4.99
C HIS A 48 1.73 -7.41 6.47
N SER A 49 2.37 -6.66 7.38
CA SER A 49 2.24 -6.88 8.81
C SER A 49 0.85 -6.54 9.35
N ASN A 50 0.22 -5.51 8.80
CA ASN A 50 -1.13 -5.09 9.16
C ASN A 50 -2.15 -6.13 8.71
N LEU A 51 -1.99 -6.66 7.50
CA LEU A 51 -2.83 -7.73 6.99
C LEU A 51 -2.74 -8.99 7.84
N LEU A 52 -1.53 -9.43 8.19
CA LEU A 52 -1.33 -10.59 9.08
C LEU A 52 -2.01 -10.40 10.43
N LYS A 53 -1.79 -9.24 11.07
CA LYS A 53 -2.41 -8.91 12.36
C LYS A 53 -3.92 -8.84 12.27
N TYR A 54 -4.44 -8.24 11.20
CA TYR A 54 -5.86 -8.12 10.95
C TYR A 54 -6.51 -9.49 10.84
N ILE A 55 -5.98 -10.35 9.97
CA ILE A 55 -6.47 -11.72 9.81
C ILE A 55 -6.40 -12.45 11.15
N ALA A 56 -5.25 -12.47 11.84
CA ALA A 56 -5.13 -13.16 13.12
C ALA A 56 -6.14 -12.67 14.17
N ALA A 57 -6.37 -11.36 14.28
CA ALA A 57 -7.32 -10.78 15.21
C ALA A 57 -8.77 -11.13 14.87
N GLU A 58 -9.14 -11.07 13.59
CA GLU A 58 -10.48 -11.43 13.12
C GLU A 58 -10.77 -12.92 13.31
N TRP A 59 -9.80 -13.79 13.06
CA TRP A 59 -9.92 -15.22 13.33
C TRP A 59 -10.10 -15.53 14.81
N GLN A 60 -9.41 -14.80 15.70
CA GLN A 60 -9.59 -14.95 17.14
C GLN A 60 -11.01 -14.58 17.60
N LYS A 61 -11.67 -13.61 16.94
CA LYS A 61 -13.06 -13.26 17.25
C LYS A 61 -14.01 -14.44 17.02
N CYS A 62 -13.80 -15.23 15.97
CA CYS A 62 -14.60 -16.43 15.72
C CYS A 62 -14.47 -17.51 16.81
N SER A 63 -13.34 -17.53 17.52
CA SER A 63 -13.16 -18.42 18.68
C SER A 63 -13.93 -17.95 19.92
N ILE A 64 -14.32 -16.68 19.98
CA ILE A 64 -15.06 -16.09 21.11
C ILE A 64 -16.57 -16.10 20.83
N ASP A 65 -16.95 -15.78 19.59
CA ASP A 65 -18.33 -15.80 19.11
C ASP A 65 -18.41 -16.59 17.80
N SER A 66 -18.83 -17.85 17.89
CA SER A 66 -18.93 -18.76 16.75
C SER A 66 -20.07 -18.41 15.78
N SER A 67 -20.98 -17.52 16.17
CA SER A 67 -22.07 -16.99 15.33
C SER A 67 -21.77 -15.61 14.75
N GLY A 68 -20.64 -15.03 15.11
CA GLY A 68 -20.25 -13.69 14.68
C GLY A 68 -19.92 -13.59 13.19
N LEU A 69 -19.92 -12.35 12.70
CA LEU A 69 -19.37 -11.98 11.40
C LEU A 69 -17.99 -11.35 11.61
N VAL A 70 -17.01 -11.78 10.83
CA VAL A 70 -15.63 -11.28 10.87
C VAL A 70 -15.21 -10.74 9.53
N MET A 71 -14.15 -9.93 9.54
CA MET A 71 -13.59 -9.33 8.33
C MET A 71 -14.62 -8.49 7.56
N ALA A 72 -15.56 -7.89 8.30
CA ALA A 72 -16.73 -7.25 7.72
C ALA A 72 -16.42 -5.81 7.28
N ARG A 73 -16.57 -5.56 5.97
CA ARG A 73 -16.72 -4.19 5.42
C ARG A 73 -18.17 -3.72 5.53
N ASN A 74 -19.11 -4.64 5.30
CA ASN A 74 -20.55 -4.42 5.44
C ASN A 74 -21.22 -5.72 5.91
N THR A 75 -21.99 -5.65 6.97
CA THR A 75 -22.69 -6.80 7.57
C THR A 75 -23.92 -7.24 6.78
N SER A 76 -24.43 -6.40 5.88
CA SER A 76 -25.65 -6.67 5.09
C SER A 76 -25.36 -7.30 3.73
N ALA A 77 -24.10 -7.28 3.27
CA ALA A 77 -23.68 -7.86 2.00
C ALA A 77 -22.86 -9.13 2.26
N ALA A 78 -23.38 -10.30 1.91
CA ALA A 78 -22.76 -11.60 2.16
C ALA A 78 -21.35 -11.74 1.57
N ALA A 79 -21.04 -11.00 0.50
CA ALA A 79 -19.71 -10.98 -0.12
C ALA A 79 -18.67 -10.13 0.64
N GLN A 80 -19.10 -9.38 1.66
CA GLN A 80 -18.31 -8.35 2.36
C GLN A 80 -18.08 -8.67 3.83
N HIS A 81 -18.32 -9.92 4.25
CA HIS A 81 -17.96 -10.47 5.55
C HIS A 81 -17.82 -11.98 5.45
N ILE A 82 -17.26 -12.60 6.50
CA ILE A 82 -17.22 -14.05 6.65
C ILE A 82 -17.97 -14.42 7.91
N ALA A 83 -18.90 -15.36 7.80
CA ALA A 83 -19.54 -15.93 8.97
C ALA A 83 -18.56 -16.89 9.66
N CYS A 84 -18.46 -16.79 10.98
CA CYS A 84 -17.65 -17.71 11.77
C CYS A 84 -18.17 -19.16 11.70
N SER A 85 -19.38 -19.41 11.23
CA SER A 85 -19.85 -20.78 10.96
C SER A 85 -19.25 -21.42 9.69
N THR A 86 -18.65 -20.63 8.79
CA THR A 86 -18.14 -21.06 7.48
C THR A 86 -16.70 -20.59 7.24
N GLN A 87 -15.81 -20.83 8.20
CA GLN A 87 -14.41 -20.38 8.25
C GLN A 87 -13.50 -21.01 7.15
N GLY A 88 -13.79 -20.78 5.88
CA GLY A 88 -12.98 -21.23 4.76
C GLY A 88 -11.78 -20.33 4.51
N ALA A 89 -10.56 -20.88 4.44
CA ALA A 89 -9.38 -20.12 4.03
C ALA A 89 -9.54 -19.50 2.63
N SER A 90 -10.33 -20.13 1.75
CA SER A 90 -10.64 -19.62 0.40
C SER A 90 -11.61 -18.43 0.39
N ASP A 91 -12.52 -18.35 1.37
CA ASP A 91 -13.44 -17.21 1.54
C ASP A 91 -12.68 -15.97 1.97
N VAL A 92 -11.70 -16.13 2.87
CA VAL A 92 -10.75 -15.08 3.27
C VAL A 92 -9.99 -14.52 2.08
N VAL A 93 -9.47 -15.39 1.21
CA VAL A 93 -8.77 -14.96 -0.01
C VAL A 93 -9.73 -14.18 -0.91
N THR A 94 -10.92 -14.71 -1.19
CA THR A 94 -11.88 -14.06 -2.11
C THR A 94 -12.32 -12.68 -1.61
N LEU A 95 -12.64 -12.57 -0.31
CA LEU A 95 -13.06 -11.33 0.31
C LEU A 95 -11.94 -10.28 0.33
N LEU A 96 -10.74 -10.66 0.78
CA LEU A 96 -9.64 -9.73 0.93
C LEU A 96 -8.99 -9.32 -0.40
N THR A 97 -9.07 -10.15 -1.43
CA THR A 97 -8.46 -9.85 -2.73
C THR A 97 -9.40 -9.10 -3.67
N THR A 98 -10.68 -9.01 -3.31
CA THR A 98 -11.66 -8.19 -4.02
C THR A 98 -11.76 -6.82 -3.34
N ALA A 99 -11.18 -5.79 -3.94
CA ALA A 99 -11.09 -4.45 -3.36
C ALA A 99 -12.45 -3.87 -2.91
N SER A 100 -13.54 -4.17 -3.61
CA SER A 100 -14.90 -3.70 -3.26
C SER A 100 -15.49 -4.40 -2.03
N ASN A 101 -14.97 -5.57 -1.67
CA ASN A 101 -15.49 -6.41 -0.59
C ASN A 101 -14.63 -6.33 0.66
N SER A 102 -13.33 -6.14 0.47
CA SER A 102 -12.38 -6.06 1.56
C SER A 102 -12.60 -4.81 2.40
N PRO A 103 -12.54 -4.91 3.74
CA PRO A 103 -12.48 -3.76 4.64
C PRO A 103 -11.12 -3.04 4.59
N LEU A 104 -10.10 -3.68 4.00
CA LEU A 104 -8.79 -3.09 3.79
C LEU A 104 -8.74 -2.44 2.41
N GLU A 105 -8.35 -1.18 2.34
CA GLU A 105 -8.32 -0.38 1.10
C GLU A 105 -6.88 0.02 0.70
N ASP A 106 -5.88 -0.67 1.26
CA ASP A 106 -4.46 -0.39 1.05
C ASP A 106 -4.11 -0.37 -0.45
N LYS A 107 -3.31 0.64 -0.82
CA LYS A 107 -2.83 0.84 -2.19
C LYS A 107 -1.39 0.38 -2.33
N ASP A 108 -1.12 -0.24 -3.47
CA ASP A 108 0.24 -0.62 -3.84
C ASP A 108 1.08 0.67 -4.04
N PRO A 109 2.23 0.79 -3.35
CA PRO A 109 3.04 2.00 -3.39
C PRO A 109 3.83 2.19 -4.71
N TYR A 110 3.81 1.22 -5.62
CA TYR A 110 4.51 1.26 -6.91
C TYR A 110 3.59 1.65 -8.07
N ASP A 111 2.37 1.13 -8.13
CA ASP A 111 1.44 1.36 -9.24
C ASP A 111 0.10 2.02 -8.83
N GLY A 112 -0.19 2.15 -7.54
CA GLY A 112 -1.43 2.74 -7.02
C GLY A 112 -2.67 1.83 -7.15
N SER A 113 -2.48 0.58 -7.59
CA SER A 113 -3.51 -0.45 -7.62
C SER A 113 -3.87 -0.91 -6.21
N TYR A 114 -4.83 -1.82 -6.09
CA TYR A 114 -5.12 -2.45 -4.80
C TYR A 114 -3.96 -3.35 -4.36
N ALA A 115 -3.49 -3.19 -3.12
CA ALA A 115 -2.27 -3.86 -2.65
C ALA A 115 -2.45 -5.38 -2.46
N ILE A 116 -3.68 -5.84 -2.22
CA ILE A 116 -3.97 -7.21 -1.81
C ILE A 116 -4.53 -7.99 -2.99
N VAL A 117 -3.83 -9.02 -3.46
CA VAL A 117 -4.18 -9.74 -4.71
C VAL A 117 -4.20 -11.25 -4.52
N GLY A 118 -5.13 -11.94 -5.20
CA GLY A 118 -5.27 -13.41 -5.12
C GLY A 118 -4.35 -14.17 -6.08
N THR A 119 -3.75 -13.46 -7.01
CA THR A 119 -2.75 -14.00 -7.94
C THR A 119 -1.79 -12.88 -8.28
N ALA A 120 -0.49 -13.16 -8.15
CA ALA A 120 0.51 -12.18 -8.55
C ALA A 120 0.44 -11.95 -10.07
N PRO A 121 0.49 -10.71 -10.57
CA PRO A 121 0.61 -10.48 -12.01
C PRO A 121 1.88 -11.20 -12.49
N THR A 122 1.75 -12.06 -13.50
CA THR A 122 2.86 -12.87 -14.05
C THR A 122 3.54 -13.88 -13.08
N GLY A 123 2.83 -14.38 -12.06
CA GLY A 123 3.25 -15.60 -11.33
C GLY A 123 4.41 -15.42 -10.34
N LYS A 124 4.83 -14.18 -10.02
CA LYS A 124 5.69 -13.85 -8.87
C LYS A 124 5.21 -12.56 -8.22
N ALA A 125 5.30 -12.45 -6.89
CA ALA A 125 5.01 -11.20 -6.18
C ALA A 125 5.86 -10.07 -6.77
N ILE A 126 5.21 -9.03 -7.26
CA ILE A 126 5.86 -7.82 -7.77
C ILE A 126 6.10 -6.92 -6.55
N ALA A 127 7.15 -6.10 -6.58
CA ALA A 127 7.38 -5.18 -5.48
C ALA A 127 6.13 -4.31 -5.26
N GLY A 128 5.58 -4.33 -4.04
CA GLY A 128 4.39 -3.55 -3.68
C GLY A 128 3.16 -4.37 -3.27
N ASN A 129 2.98 -5.55 -3.86
CA ASN A 129 1.77 -6.33 -3.65
C ASN A 129 1.90 -7.41 -2.57
N VAL A 130 0.75 -7.72 -1.97
CA VAL A 130 0.56 -8.80 -1.02
C VAL A 130 -0.32 -9.86 -1.66
N VAL A 131 0.31 -11.00 -1.98
CA VAL A 131 -0.37 -12.12 -2.61
C VAL A 131 -0.91 -13.04 -1.52
N LEU A 132 -2.21 -13.31 -1.54
CA LEU A 132 -2.83 -14.33 -0.70
C LEU A 132 -3.19 -15.55 -1.51
N SER A 133 -2.79 -16.71 -0.99
CA SER A 133 -3.23 -18.00 -1.48
C SER A 133 -3.69 -18.87 -0.33
N SER A 134 -4.67 -19.74 -0.60
CA SER A 134 -5.16 -20.73 0.37
C SER A 134 -4.81 -22.13 -0.09
N SER A 135 -4.42 -22.99 0.84
CA SER A 135 -4.29 -24.43 0.63
C SER A 135 -5.02 -25.16 1.74
N SER A 136 -6.22 -25.65 1.44
CA SER A 136 -7.13 -26.26 2.41
C SER A 136 -7.46 -25.33 3.59
N GLN A 137 -6.70 -25.41 4.68
CA GLN A 137 -6.90 -24.62 5.90
C GLN A 137 -5.75 -23.64 6.18
N THR A 138 -4.69 -23.64 5.37
CA THR A 138 -3.57 -22.71 5.54
C THR A 138 -3.74 -21.52 4.62
N LEU A 139 -3.56 -20.33 5.18
CA LEU A 139 -3.49 -19.08 4.44
C LEU A 139 -2.03 -18.68 4.31
N THR A 140 -1.56 -18.56 3.07
CA THR A 140 -0.18 -18.15 2.76
C THR A 140 -0.20 -16.71 2.27
N LEU A 141 0.61 -15.87 2.93
CA LEU A 141 0.81 -14.48 2.52
C LEU A 141 2.23 -14.33 1.99
N SER A 142 2.36 -13.96 0.72
CA SER A 142 3.65 -13.74 0.08
C SER A 142 3.78 -12.28 -0.35
N THR A 143 4.88 -11.63 0.02
CA THR A 143 5.18 -10.26 -0.39
C THR A 143 6.57 -10.15 -0.97
N CYS A 144 6.70 -9.34 -2.02
CA CYS A 144 7.99 -8.90 -2.51
C CYS A 144 8.19 -7.46 -2.08
N PHE A 145 9.22 -7.20 -1.28
CA PHE A 145 9.52 -5.87 -0.76
C PHE A 145 10.75 -5.24 -1.44
N LYS A 146 11.33 -5.88 -2.45
CA LYS A 146 12.46 -5.35 -3.22
C LYS A 146 12.21 -5.53 -4.71
N TYR A 147 12.27 -4.45 -5.47
CA TYR A 147 12.20 -4.51 -6.94
C TYR A 147 13.50 -5.13 -7.49
N SER A 148 13.39 -6.17 -8.32
CA SER A 148 14.55 -6.91 -8.85
C SER A 148 15.33 -6.17 -9.96
N GLY A 149 15.00 -4.91 -10.26
CA GLY A 149 15.64 -4.10 -11.30
C GLY A 149 16.57 -2.99 -10.80
N SER A 150 16.95 -2.99 -9.52
CA SER A 150 17.86 -1.98 -8.95
C SER A 150 19.26 -2.56 -8.79
N ALA A 151 20.04 -2.51 -9.89
CA ALA A 151 21.50 -2.50 -9.82
C ALA A 151 21.97 -1.04 -9.72
#